data_AF-A0A937E0D2-F1
#
_entry.id   AF-A0A937E0D2-F1
#
_cell.length_a   1.000
_cell.length_b   1.000
_cell.length_c   1.000
_cell.angle_alpha   90.00
_cell.angle_beta   90.00
_cell.angle_gamma   90.00
#
_symmetry.space_group_name_H-M   'P 1'
#
loop_
_entity.id
_entity.type
_entity.pdbx_description
1 polymer ?
#
loop_
_entity_poly.entity_id
_entity_poly.type
_entity_poly.pdbx_seq_one_letter_code
_entity_poly.pdbx_strand_id
1 'polypeptide(L)'
;MNANDPLLADIRQKLADMLNERHCSSGHFRMERPSSNMLLTMHGERPDLPRPVFFWEWPNPVKRSISVFLDANPDVAMLEMKLDLARNTMEVYTQSRAEYNAHREKEAQQRQAELQQAQLEKRRELATHTQPYGPELALRVTEQLLKGYFLGYGHRDYCGTGLERNDKGQIVYGEIYDGGMILPIQVFETSGAFAEWLALQSDASMARLDSTEPFYWSNQTITAQRLREFAAFTPGSLQRGV
;
A
#
# COMPACT_ATOMS: atom_id res chain seq x y z
N MET A 1 -7.89 -36.60 7.51
CA MET A 1 -9.32 -36.84 7.80
C MET A 1 -9.92 -37.70 6.70
N ASN A 2 -10.90 -38.56 7.03
CA ASN A 2 -11.58 -39.39 6.04
C ASN A 2 -12.65 -38.54 5.33
N ALA A 3 -12.70 -38.55 4.00
CA ALA A 3 -13.72 -37.84 3.21
C ALA A 3 -15.16 -38.35 3.50
N ASN A 4 -15.27 -39.49 4.19
CA ASN A 4 -16.54 -40.08 4.65
C ASN A 4 -16.96 -39.64 6.06
N ASP A 5 -16.36 -38.59 6.62
CA ASP A 5 -16.84 -38.00 7.89
C ASP A 5 -18.29 -37.48 7.70
N PRO A 6 -19.28 -37.99 8.46
CA PRO A 6 -20.67 -37.58 8.31
C PRO A 6 -20.89 -36.08 8.54
N LEU A 7 -20.06 -35.41 9.34
CA LEU A 7 -20.13 -33.97 9.55
C LEU A 7 -19.66 -33.20 8.31
N LEU A 8 -18.60 -33.66 7.66
CA LEU A 8 -18.13 -33.07 6.39
C LEU A 8 -19.12 -33.34 5.25
N ALA A 9 -19.78 -34.50 5.23
CA ALA A 9 -20.81 -34.82 4.24
C ALA A 9 -22.03 -33.89 4.38
N ASP A 10 -22.45 -33.58 5.61
CA ASP A 10 -23.55 -32.64 5.87
C ASP A 10 -23.18 -31.19 5.46
N ILE A 11 -21.95 -30.75 5.75
CA ILE A 11 -21.46 -29.44 5.27
C ILE A 11 -21.43 -29.43 3.74
N ARG A 12 -20.88 -30.47 3.11
CA ARG A 12 -20.80 -30.61 1.65
C ARG A 12 -22.17 -30.46 1.01
N GLN A 13 -23.17 -31.18 1.50
CA GLN A 13 -24.51 -31.14 0.91
C GLN A 13 -25.07 -29.72 0.93
N LYS A 14 -24.98 -29.03 2.07
CA LYS A 14 -25.50 -27.67 2.21
C LYS A 14 -24.74 -26.66 1.34
N LEU A 15 -23.43 -26.80 1.19
CA LEU A 15 -22.64 -25.99 0.27
C LEU A 15 -23.00 -26.27 -1.19
N ALA A 16 -23.23 -27.53 -1.56
CA ALA A 16 -23.68 -27.91 -2.90
C ALA A 16 -25.06 -27.33 -3.21
N ASP A 17 -25.99 -27.34 -2.25
CA ASP A 17 -27.31 -26.71 -2.39
C ASP A 17 -27.17 -25.20 -2.68
N MET A 18 -26.31 -24.49 -1.92
CA MET A 18 -26.03 -23.07 -2.16
C MET A 18 -25.46 -22.79 -3.56
N LEU A 19 -24.55 -23.65 -4.04
CA LEU A 19 -23.97 -23.52 -5.38
C LEU A 19 -25.03 -23.78 -6.47
N ASN A 20 -25.87 -24.81 -6.30
CA ASN A 20 -26.94 -25.15 -7.22
C ASN A 20 -27.98 -24.04 -7.35
N GLU A 21 -28.38 -23.41 -6.24
CA GLU A 21 -29.30 -22.26 -6.22
C GLU A 21 -28.81 -21.07 -7.06
N ARG A 22 -27.49 -20.93 -7.20
CA ARG A 22 -26.86 -19.88 -8.01
C ARG A 22 -26.37 -20.36 -9.37
N HIS A 23 -26.69 -21.61 -9.75
CA HIS A 23 -26.28 -22.25 -11.00
C HIS A 23 -24.76 -22.39 -11.18
N CYS A 24 -24.00 -22.48 -10.09
CA CYS A 24 -22.57 -22.72 -10.14
C CYS A 24 -22.27 -24.20 -10.46
N SER A 25 -21.23 -24.46 -11.26
CA SER A 25 -20.76 -25.82 -11.58
C SER A 25 -19.72 -26.34 -10.60
N SER A 26 -19.02 -25.43 -9.91
CA SER A 26 -18.04 -25.73 -8.87
C SER A 26 -18.01 -24.60 -7.85
N GLY A 27 -17.37 -24.85 -6.71
CA GLY A 27 -17.14 -23.82 -5.72
C GLY A 27 -15.99 -24.13 -4.78
N HIS A 28 -15.53 -23.07 -4.14
CA HIS A 28 -14.44 -23.11 -3.18
C HIS A 28 -14.92 -22.42 -1.91
N PHE A 29 -15.05 -23.23 -0.86
CA PHE A 29 -15.41 -22.82 0.49
C PHE A 29 -14.17 -22.83 1.38
N ARG A 30 -14.04 -21.82 2.22
CA ARG A 30 -12.97 -21.74 3.21
C ARG A 30 -13.50 -21.15 4.51
N MET A 31 -13.17 -21.83 5.60
CA MET A 31 -13.42 -21.39 6.97
C MET A 31 -12.09 -21.22 7.67
N GLU A 32 -11.94 -20.10 8.36
CA GLU A 32 -10.79 -19.82 9.22
C GLU A 32 -11.25 -19.38 10.61
N ARG A 33 -10.49 -19.79 11.64
CA ARG A 33 -10.69 -19.39 13.03
C ARG A 33 -9.43 -18.69 13.56
N PRO A 34 -9.16 -17.43 13.12
CA PRO A 34 -8.00 -16.67 13.57
C PRO A 34 -8.07 -16.32 15.07
N SER A 35 -9.27 -16.35 15.69
CA SER A 35 -9.49 -16.10 17.12
C SER A 35 -10.78 -16.79 17.63
N SER A 36 -11.60 -16.12 18.45
CA SER A 36 -12.94 -16.58 18.86
C SER A 36 -13.98 -16.45 17.74
N ASN A 37 -13.72 -15.63 16.73
CA ASN A 37 -14.61 -15.44 15.59
C ASN A 37 -14.24 -16.34 14.43
N MET A 38 -15.25 -16.86 13.74
CA MET A 38 -15.14 -17.67 12.54
C MET A 38 -15.32 -16.79 11.31
N LEU A 39 -14.35 -16.83 10.39
CA LEU A 39 -14.44 -16.21 9.07
C LEU A 39 -14.85 -17.27 8.06
N LEU A 40 -15.89 -16.99 7.29
CA LEU A 40 -16.37 -17.86 6.22
C LEU A 40 -16.26 -17.13 4.89
N THR A 41 -15.64 -17.78 3.90
CA THR A 41 -15.57 -17.30 2.53
C THR A 41 -16.01 -18.40 1.58
N MET A 42 -16.76 -18.02 0.54
CA MET A 42 -17.13 -18.94 -0.53
C MET A 42 -17.34 -18.20 -1.83
N HIS A 43 -16.85 -18.81 -2.89
CA HIS A 43 -17.16 -18.43 -4.25
C HIS A 43 -17.49 -19.66 -5.09
N GLY A 44 -18.29 -19.45 -6.14
CA GLY A 44 -18.64 -20.47 -7.11
C GLY A 44 -18.31 -20.03 -8.52
N GLU A 45 -17.98 -20.99 -9.37
CA GLU A 45 -17.77 -20.77 -10.80
C GLU A 45 -19.04 -21.11 -11.57
N ARG A 46 -19.41 -20.24 -12.50
CA ARG A 46 -20.57 -20.40 -13.37
C ARG A 46 -20.11 -20.53 -14.82
N PRO A 47 -20.59 -21.53 -15.58
CA PRO A 47 -20.20 -21.68 -16.98
C PRO A 47 -20.57 -20.49 -17.87
N ASP A 48 -21.61 -19.74 -17.49
CA ASP A 48 -22.15 -18.62 -18.27
C ASP A 48 -21.59 -17.24 -17.88
N LEU A 49 -20.73 -17.15 -16.85
CA LEU A 49 -20.13 -15.90 -16.39
C LEU A 49 -18.59 -15.96 -16.40
N PRO A 50 -17.91 -14.86 -16.78
CA PRO A 50 -16.44 -14.80 -16.80
C PRO A 50 -15.81 -14.51 -15.43
N ARG A 51 -16.62 -14.34 -14.38
CA ARG A 51 -16.16 -14.00 -13.02
C ARG A 51 -16.85 -14.89 -11.98
N PRO A 52 -16.16 -15.22 -10.88
CA PRO A 52 -16.75 -16.02 -9.80
C PRO A 52 -17.91 -15.29 -9.13
N VAL A 53 -18.89 -16.06 -8.67
CA VAL A 53 -20.01 -15.61 -7.85
C VAL A 53 -19.63 -15.72 -6.39
N PHE A 54 -19.64 -14.59 -5.67
CA PHE A 54 -19.35 -14.55 -4.23
C PHE A 54 -20.61 -14.71 -3.38
N PHE A 55 -20.46 -15.45 -2.28
CA PHE A 55 -21.52 -15.70 -1.30
C PHE A 55 -21.23 -14.89 -0.04
N TRP A 56 -22.05 -13.85 0.19
CA TRP A 56 -21.92 -12.97 1.36
C TRP A 56 -22.82 -13.37 2.52
N GLU A 57 -23.93 -14.03 2.21
CA GLU A 57 -24.91 -14.50 3.17
C GLU A 57 -24.73 -15.99 3.45
N TRP A 58 -24.82 -16.33 4.73
CA TRP A 58 -24.58 -17.67 5.23
C TRP A 58 -25.83 -18.18 5.92
N PRO A 59 -26.56 -19.14 5.31
CA PRO A 59 -27.73 -19.73 5.94
C PRO A 59 -27.39 -20.34 7.30
N ASN A 60 -28.30 -20.16 8.28
CA ASN A 60 -28.13 -20.74 9.63
C ASN A 60 -27.85 -22.26 9.61
N PRO A 61 -28.46 -23.09 8.74
CA PRO A 61 -28.13 -24.50 8.65
C PRO A 61 -26.65 -24.78 8.34
N VAL A 62 -26.03 -23.99 7.45
CA VAL A 62 -24.61 -24.12 7.08
C VAL A 62 -23.73 -23.75 8.27
N LYS A 63 -23.99 -22.60 8.90
CA LYS A 63 -23.26 -22.16 10.10
C LYS A 63 -23.31 -23.18 11.23
N ARG A 64 -24.49 -23.79 11.45
CA ARG A 64 -24.68 -24.81 12.49
C ARG A 64 -23.86 -26.06 12.20
N SER A 65 -23.85 -26.55 10.95
CA SER A 65 -23.04 -27.72 10.57
C SER A 65 -21.56 -27.49 10.77
N ILE A 66 -21.07 -26.31 10.37
CA ILE A 66 -19.68 -25.92 10.58
C ILE A 66 -19.36 -25.85 12.07
N SER A 67 -20.25 -25.27 12.89
CA SER A 67 -20.08 -25.24 14.35
C SER A 67 -19.98 -26.63 14.96
N VAL A 68 -20.89 -27.55 14.60
CA VAL A 68 -20.88 -28.93 15.10
C VAL A 68 -19.59 -29.65 14.70
N PHE A 69 -19.13 -29.45 13.47
CA PHE A 69 -17.85 -29.99 13.01
C PHE A 69 -16.67 -29.46 13.82
N LEU A 70 -16.65 -28.15 14.09
CA LEU A 70 -15.60 -27.51 14.89
C LEU A 70 -15.62 -27.94 16.36
N ASP A 71 -16.80 -28.13 16.95
CA ASP A 71 -16.95 -28.62 18.33
C ASP A 71 -16.43 -30.06 18.45
N ALA A 72 -16.65 -30.89 17.43
CA ALA A 72 -16.09 -32.24 17.35
C ALA A 72 -14.58 -32.26 17.05
N ASN A 73 -14.05 -31.20 16.44
CA ASN A 73 -12.66 -31.09 16.00
C ASN A 73 -12.02 -29.77 16.50
N PRO A 74 -11.82 -29.63 17.83
CA PRO A 74 -11.45 -28.36 18.44
C PRO A 74 -10.08 -27.82 17.99
N ASP A 75 -9.21 -28.69 17.49
CA ASP A 75 -7.88 -28.34 16.99
C ASP A 75 -7.90 -27.81 15.55
N VAL A 76 -8.99 -27.95 14.79
CA VAL A 76 -9.08 -27.44 13.42
C VAL A 76 -9.23 -25.92 13.44
N ALA A 77 -8.27 -25.22 12.85
CA ALA A 77 -8.31 -23.77 12.69
C ALA A 77 -8.68 -23.32 11.27
N MET A 78 -8.54 -24.21 10.29
CA MET A 78 -8.92 -23.93 8.91
C MET A 78 -9.50 -25.19 8.26
N LEU A 79 -10.62 -25.01 7.54
CA LEU A 79 -11.28 -26.01 6.70
C LEU A 79 -11.46 -25.40 5.32
N GLU A 80 -10.88 -26.02 4.31
CA GLU A 80 -11.03 -25.66 2.91
C GLU A 80 -11.71 -26.83 2.18
N MET A 81 -12.74 -26.52 1.40
CA MET A 81 -13.48 -27.50 0.62
C MET A 81 -13.60 -26.99 -0.82
N LYS A 82 -13.11 -27.79 -1.78
CA LYS A 82 -13.32 -27.56 -3.21
C LYS A 82 -14.33 -28.55 -3.72
N LEU A 83 -15.43 -28.04 -4.26
CA LEU A 83 -16.56 -28.82 -4.75
C LEU A 83 -16.61 -28.72 -6.27
N ASP A 84 -16.64 -29.87 -6.95
CA ASP A 84 -16.95 -29.97 -8.38
C ASP A 84 -18.28 -30.73 -8.49
N LEU A 85 -19.35 -30.01 -8.82
CA LEU A 85 -20.69 -30.57 -8.86
C LEU A 85 -20.92 -31.43 -10.10
N ALA A 86 -20.23 -31.11 -11.21
CA ALA A 86 -20.33 -31.88 -12.44
C ALA A 86 -19.70 -33.28 -12.27
N ARG A 87 -18.59 -33.37 -11.55
CA ARG A 87 -17.90 -34.64 -11.25
C ARG A 87 -18.34 -35.29 -9.95
N ASN A 88 -19.17 -34.59 -9.17
CA ASN A 88 -19.58 -34.98 -7.83
C ASN A 88 -18.38 -35.29 -6.90
N THR A 89 -17.29 -34.55 -7.06
CA THR A 89 -16.06 -34.71 -6.28
C THR A 89 -15.88 -33.59 -5.28
N MET A 90 -15.20 -33.90 -4.17
CA MET A 90 -14.88 -32.94 -3.13
C MET A 90 -13.46 -33.17 -2.64
N GLU A 91 -12.66 -32.12 -2.63
CA GLU A 91 -11.37 -32.09 -1.96
C GLU A 91 -11.52 -31.35 -0.63
N VAL A 92 -11.04 -31.96 0.45
CA VAL A 92 -11.10 -31.38 1.80
C VAL A 92 -9.70 -31.24 2.35
N TYR A 93 -9.38 -30.03 2.79
CA TYR A 93 -8.14 -29.72 3.47
C TYR A 93 -8.46 -29.15 4.85
N THR A 94 -7.78 -29.65 5.86
CA THR A 94 -7.87 -29.13 7.22
C THR A 94 -6.48 -28.80 7.71
N GLN A 95 -6.33 -27.68 8.42
CA GLN A 95 -5.13 -27.39 9.18
C GLN A 95 -5.47 -27.28 10.66
N SER A 96 -4.60 -27.87 11.48
CA SER A 96 -4.64 -27.66 12.92
C SER A 96 -4.31 -26.22 13.27
N ARG A 97 -4.66 -25.81 14.49
CA ARG A 97 -4.33 -24.48 15.03
C ARG A 97 -2.84 -24.23 15.10
N ALA A 98 -2.05 -25.26 15.42
CA ALA A 98 -0.60 -25.17 15.44
C ALA A 98 -0.03 -24.92 14.04
N GLU A 99 -0.47 -25.69 13.03
CA GLU A 99 -0.03 -25.53 11.64
C GLU A 99 -0.46 -24.19 11.05
N TYR A 100 -1.72 -23.79 11.28
CA TYR A 100 -2.25 -22.51 10.81
C TYR A 100 -1.46 -21.32 11.40
N ASN A 101 -1.20 -21.33 12.71
CA ASN A 101 -0.43 -20.28 13.37
C ASN A 101 1.02 -20.24 12.86
N ALA A 102 1.69 -21.38 12.76
CA ALA A 102 3.06 -21.47 12.25
C ALA A 102 3.16 -20.95 10.80
N HIS A 103 2.17 -21.28 9.96
CA HIS A 103 2.09 -20.77 8.58
C HIS A 103 1.92 -19.24 8.57
N ARG A 104 0.99 -18.71 9.36
CA ARG A 104 0.73 -17.26 9.45
C ARG A 104 1.93 -16.48 9.98
N GLU A 105 2.64 -17.02 10.96
CA GLU A 105 3.87 -16.44 11.49
C GLU A 105 4.96 -16.41 10.42
N LYS A 106 5.17 -17.52 9.71
CA LYS A 106 6.14 -17.61 8.61
C LYS A 106 5.80 -16.61 7.50
N GLU A 107 4.54 -16.53 7.08
CA GLU A 107 4.10 -15.54 6.09
C GLU A 107 4.30 -14.10 6.59
N ALA A 108 4.01 -13.81 7.86
CA ALA A 108 4.19 -12.49 8.43
C ALA A 108 5.67 -12.10 8.47
N GLN A 109 6.54 -13.01 8.87
CA GLN A 109 8.00 -12.83 8.84
C GLN A 109 8.50 -12.62 7.41
N GLN A 110 8.02 -13.41 6.45
CA GLN A 110 8.38 -13.25 5.05
C GLN A 110 7.93 -11.89 4.50
N ARG A 111 6.67 -11.49 4.73
CA ARG A 111 6.18 -10.16 4.32
C ARG A 111 7.00 -9.04 4.96
N GLN A 112 7.36 -9.18 6.23
CA GLN A 112 8.19 -8.19 6.92
C GLN A 112 9.59 -8.12 6.32
N ALA A 113 10.21 -9.26 6.01
CA ALA A 113 11.51 -9.33 5.36
C ALA A 113 11.48 -8.72 3.96
N GLU A 114 10.44 -9.02 3.16
CA GLU A 114 10.23 -8.45 1.83
C GLU A 114 10.05 -6.92 1.90
N LEU A 115 9.25 -6.42 2.85
CA LEU A 115 9.08 -4.98 3.07
C LEU A 115 10.40 -4.30 3.46
N GLN A 116 11.18 -4.91 4.36
CA GLN A 116 12.49 -4.39 4.76
C GLN A 116 13.46 -4.38 3.57
N GLN A 117 13.49 -5.45 2.79
CA GLN A 117 14.33 -5.53 1.60
C GLN A 117 13.95 -4.47 0.56
N ALA A 118 12.66 -4.32 0.28
CA ALA A 118 12.16 -3.29 -0.64
C ALA A 118 12.49 -1.87 -0.16
N GLN A 119 12.43 -1.61 1.15
CA GLN A 119 12.85 -0.33 1.74
C GLN A 119 14.35 -0.08 1.56
N LEU A 120 15.19 -1.10 1.77
CA LEU A 120 16.64 -0.99 1.57
C LEU A 120 16.98 -0.75 0.09
N GLU A 121 16.33 -1.45 -0.82
CA GLU A 121 16.51 -1.27 -2.27
C GLU A 121 16.09 0.13 -2.71
N LYS A 122 14.89 0.59 -2.31
CA LYS A 122 14.44 1.96 -2.56
C LYS A 122 15.44 3.00 -2.03
N ARG A 123 15.95 2.81 -0.81
CA ARG A 123 16.94 3.72 -0.21
C ARG A 123 18.25 3.74 -1.01
N ARG A 124 18.72 2.57 -1.45
CA ARG A 124 19.94 2.46 -2.28
C ARG A 124 19.76 3.13 -3.62
N GLU A 125 18.64 2.89 -4.29
CA GLU A 125 18.30 3.51 -5.58
C GLU A 125 18.30 5.04 -5.46
N LEU A 126 17.56 5.59 -4.49
CA LEU A 126 17.50 7.03 -4.25
C LEU A 126 18.89 7.63 -3.97
N ALA A 127 19.75 6.91 -3.22
CA ALA A 127 21.11 7.35 -2.91
C ALA A 127 22.04 7.39 -4.13
N THR A 128 21.67 6.81 -5.28
CA THR A 128 22.49 6.87 -6.51
C THR A 128 22.34 8.19 -7.28
N HIS A 129 21.28 8.96 -7.03
CA HIS A 129 21.00 10.20 -7.77
C HIS A 129 21.78 11.40 -7.23
N THR A 130 23.11 11.32 -7.29
CA THR A 130 24.04 12.26 -6.64
C THR A 130 24.52 13.40 -7.53
N GLN A 131 24.00 13.52 -8.76
CA GLN A 131 24.42 14.59 -9.66
C GLN A 131 24.04 15.97 -9.07
N PRO A 132 25.01 16.88 -8.86
CA PRO A 132 24.71 18.21 -8.34
C PRO A 132 23.82 19.00 -9.31
N TYR A 133 22.91 19.80 -8.77
CA TYR A 133 22.04 20.67 -9.57
C TYR A 133 22.82 21.72 -10.36
N GLY A 134 23.94 22.18 -9.81
CA GLY A 134 24.84 23.11 -10.45
C GLY A 134 24.43 24.59 -10.29
N PRO A 135 25.39 25.50 -10.47
CA PRO A 135 25.22 26.91 -10.14
C PRO A 135 24.18 27.63 -11.01
N GLU A 136 24.12 27.29 -12.30
CA GLU A 136 23.20 27.95 -13.23
C GLU A 136 21.72 27.70 -12.86
N LEU A 137 21.36 26.45 -12.57
CA LEU A 137 20.00 26.10 -12.18
C LEU A 137 19.64 26.75 -10.83
N ALA A 138 20.56 26.70 -9.86
CA ALA A 138 20.36 27.29 -8.54
C ALA A 138 20.11 28.81 -8.61
N LEU A 139 20.86 29.53 -9.45
CA LEU A 139 20.65 30.96 -9.67
C LEU A 139 19.27 31.26 -10.27
N ARG A 140 18.85 30.53 -11.30
CA ARG A 140 17.51 30.73 -11.91
C ARG A 140 16.37 30.44 -10.93
N VAL A 141 16.50 29.40 -10.11
CA VAL A 141 15.53 29.10 -9.04
C VAL A 141 15.49 30.26 -8.02
N THR A 142 16.65 30.77 -7.63
CA THR A 142 16.77 31.91 -6.72
C THR A 142 16.05 33.15 -7.27
N GLU A 143 16.23 33.46 -8.56
CA GLU A 143 15.54 34.57 -9.22
C GLU A 143 14.02 34.45 -9.15
N GLN A 144 13.49 33.23 -9.32
CA GLN A 144 12.05 32.98 -9.25
C GLN A 144 11.51 33.19 -7.83
N LEU A 145 12.22 32.72 -6.80
CA LEU A 145 11.86 32.95 -5.41
C LEU A 145 11.92 34.45 -5.06
N LEU A 146 12.90 35.19 -5.57
CA LEU A 146 13.02 36.64 -5.37
C LEU A 146 11.88 37.43 -6.02
N LYS A 147 11.29 36.93 -7.11
CA LYS A 147 10.06 37.48 -7.72
C LYS A 147 8.80 37.19 -6.91
N GLY A 148 8.89 36.42 -5.82
CA GLY A 148 7.77 36.07 -4.94
C GLY A 148 7.07 34.77 -5.31
N TYR A 149 7.64 33.96 -6.21
CA TYR A 149 7.09 32.63 -6.48
C TYR A 149 7.46 31.64 -5.38
N PHE A 150 6.62 30.62 -5.25
CA PHE A 150 6.77 29.51 -4.31
C PHE A 150 6.95 28.20 -5.07
N LEU A 151 7.85 27.33 -4.61
CA LEU A 151 7.98 25.98 -5.12
C LEU A 151 7.56 24.97 -4.06
N GLY A 152 6.41 24.35 -4.28
CA GLY A 152 5.85 23.35 -3.37
C GLY A 152 4.55 22.79 -3.91
N TYR A 153 4.10 21.66 -3.34
CA TYR A 153 2.74 21.19 -3.58
C TYR A 153 1.78 21.89 -2.62
N GLY A 154 0.51 21.98 -3.01
CA GLY A 154 -0.55 22.56 -2.19
C GLY A 154 -1.76 21.65 -2.16
N HIS A 155 -1.87 20.86 -1.09
CA HIS A 155 -3.05 20.06 -0.78
C HIS A 155 -3.18 19.91 0.73
N ARG A 156 -4.24 19.25 1.18
CA ARG A 156 -4.44 18.96 2.60
C ARG A 156 -3.33 18.03 3.12
N ASP A 157 -2.95 18.22 4.38
CA ASP A 157 -1.93 17.45 5.10
C ASP A 157 -0.49 17.70 4.56
N TYR A 158 0.40 16.72 4.75
CA TYR A 158 1.82 16.81 4.36
C TYR A 158 1.98 16.92 2.84
N CYS A 159 2.64 17.97 2.36
CA CYS A 159 2.85 18.30 0.95
C CYS A 159 4.31 18.13 0.47
N GLY A 160 5.15 17.47 1.26
CA GLY A 160 6.56 17.28 0.92
C GLY A 160 7.48 18.40 1.42
N THR A 161 8.53 18.66 0.65
CA THR A 161 9.44 19.79 0.88
C THR A 161 9.34 20.82 -0.22
N GLY A 162 9.66 22.06 0.13
CA GLY A 162 9.60 23.18 -0.81
C GLY A 162 10.54 24.31 -0.50
N LEU A 163 10.38 25.37 -1.30
CA LEU A 163 11.17 26.58 -1.24
C LEU A 163 10.25 27.79 -1.29
N GLU A 164 10.47 28.73 -0.38
CA GLU A 164 9.74 29.99 -0.36
C GLU A 164 10.63 31.16 0.05
N ARG A 165 10.12 32.37 -0.15
CA ARG A 165 10.68 33.57 0.45
C ARG A 165 9.77 34.02 1.58
N ASN A 166 10.29 34.07 2.79
CA ASN A 166 9.51 34.48 3.96
C ASN A 166 9.31 36.00 4.04
N ASP A 167 8.51 36.45 5.00
CA ASP A 167 8.18 37.88 5.21
C ASP A 167 9.40 38.76 5.54
N LYS A 168 10.50 38.16 6.02
CA LYS A 168 11.78 38.86 6.26
C LYS A 168 12.63 38.97 5.00
N GLY A 169 12.13 38.44 3.88
CA GLY A 169 12.82 38.44 2.60
C GLY A 169 13.90 37.37 2.45
N GLN A 170 14.04 36.44 3.41
CA GLN A 170 14.99 35.33 3.40
C GLN A 170 14.40 34.15 2.61
N ILE A 171 15.27 33.35 2.00
CA ILE A 171 14.85 32.10 1.35
C ILE A 171 14.82 30.99 2.40
N VAL A 172 13.78 30.15 2.33
CA VAL A 172 13.53 29.05 3.27
C VAL A 172 13.37 27.75 2.51
N TYR A 173 14.03 26.70 3.00
CA TYR A 173 13.79 25.31 2.64
C TYR A 173 13.14 24.60 3.83
N GLY A 174 12.08 23.84 3.60
CA GLY A 174 11.38 23.16 4.69
C GLY A 174 10.22 22.29 4.26
N GLU A 175 9.49 21.79 5.24
CA GLU A 175 8.29 20.98 5.02
C GLU A 175 7.06 21.87 4.82
N ILE A 176 6.21 21.43 3.89
CA ILE A 176 4.97 22.10 3.55
C ILE A 176 3.80 21.29 4.10
N TYR A 177 2.87 21.96 4.74
CA TYR A 177 1.59 21.40 5.17
C TYR A 177 0.46 22.32 4.74
N ASP A 178 -0.65 21.74 4.29
CA ASP A 178 -1.84 22.50 3.88
C ASP A 178 -1.54 23.63 2.87
N GLY A 179 -0.53 23.41 2.02
CA GLY A 179 -0.05 24.34 1.00
C GLY A 179 0.80 25.53 1.49
N GLY A 180 1.21 25.55 2.76
CA GLY A 180 2.13 26.56 3.31
C GLY A 180 3.40 25.96 3.90
N MET A 181 4.48 26.74 3.94
CA MET A 181 5.70 26.38 4.67
C MET A 181 5.44 26.50 6.17
N ILE A 182 5.34 25.35 6.85
CA ILE A 182 5.03 25.31 8.28
C ILE A 182 6.26 24.96 9.11
N LEU A 183 7.14 24.09 8.61
CA LEU A 183 8.36 23.67 9.32
C LEU A 183 9.62 23.99 8.49
N PRO A 184 10.23 25.17 8.69
CA PRO A 184 11.52 25.50 8.12
C PRO A 184 12.59 24.51 8.59
N ILE A 185 13.30 23.90 7.64
CA ILE A 185 14.49 23.07 7.92
C ILE A 185 15.75 23.93 7.85
N GLN A 186 15.80 24.85 6.87
CA GLN A 186 16.94 25.74 6.68
C GLN A 186 16.48 27.11 6.21
N VAL A 187 17.07 28.15 6.79
CA VAL A 187 16.84 29.56 6.43
C VAL A 187 18.15 30.16 5.99
N PHE A 188 18.14 30.90 4.87
CA PHE A 188 19.33 31.49 4.27
C PHE A 188 19.32 33.00 4.42
N GLU A 189 20.37 33.54 5.03
CA GLU A 189 20.51 34.99 5.27
C GLU A 189 20.62 35.79 3.97
N THR A 190 21.18 35.20 2.93
CA THR A 190 21.32 35.85 1.62
C THR A 190 20.89 34.90 0.50
N SER A 191 20.41 35.47 -0.61
CA SER A 191 20.11 34.72 -1.82
C SER A 191 21.34 34.02 -2.41
N GLY A 192 22.52 34.62 -2.27
CA GLY A 192 23.79 34.02 -2.67
C GLY A 192 24.11 32.75 -1.89
N ALA A 193 23.95 32.79 -0.56
CA ALA A 193 24.16 31.61 0.30
C ALA A 193 23.19 30.47 -0.06
N PHE A 194 21.94 30.80 -0.36
CA PHE A 194 20.97 29.82 -0.86
C PHE A 194 21.39 29.22 -2.21
N ALA A 195 21.80 30.05 -3.17
CA ALA A 195 22.21 29.58 -4.50
C ALA A 195 23.44 28.67 -4.43
N GLU A 196 24.44 29.02 -3.62
CA GLU A 196 25.63 28.19 -3.38
C GLU A 196 25.27 26.85 -2.74
N TRP A 197 24.38 26.86 -1.73
CA TRP A 197 23.90 25.64 -1.09
C TRP A 197 23.14 24.75 -2.08
N LEU A 198 22.18 25.31 -2.84
CA LEU A 198 21.33 24.56 -3.75
C LEU A 198 22.15 23.96 -4.90
N ALA A 199 23.17 24.67 -5.40
CA ALA A 199 24.04 24.20 -6.47
C ALA A 199 24.77 22.89 -6.12
N LEU A 200 25.04 22.67 -4.82
CA LEU A 200 25.69 21.47 -4.29
C LEU A 200 24.70 20.34 -3.96
N GLN A 201 23.40 20.61 -3.96
CA GLN A 201 22.39 19.58 -3.71
C GLN A 201 22.17 18.68 -4.93
N SER A 202 21.60 17.52 -4.67
CA SER A 202 21.23 16.51 -5.67
C SER A 202 19.89 15.88 -5.25
N ASP A 203 19.27 15.12 -6.14
CA ASP A 203 18.02 14.40 -5.78
C ASP A 203 18.24 13.47 -4.59
N ALA A 204 19.42 12.84 -4.49
CA ALA A 204 19.79 12.02 -3.34
C ALA A 204 19.88 12.81 -2.03
N SER A 205 20.51 13.99 -2.02
CA SER A 205 20.63 14.80 -0.80
C SER A 205 19.31 15.45 -0.39
N MET A 206 18.42 15.71 -1.35
CA MET A 206 17.08 16.26 -1.12
C MET A 206 16.01 15.19 -0.83
N ALA A 207 16.31 13.90 -1.04
CA ALA A 207 15.37 12.79 -0.86
C ALA A 207 15.06 12.44 0.60
N ARG A 208 15.58 13.18 1.59
CA ARG A 208 15.33 12.96 3.04
C ARG A 208 15.69 11.56 3.54
N LEU A 209 16.77 10.97 3.03
CA LEU A 209 17.21 9.63 3.41
C LEU A 209 17.71 9.55 4.87
N ASP A 210 17.92 10.68 5.52
CA ASP A 210 18.24 10.80 6.94
C ASP A 210 17.04 10.54 7.87
N SER A 211 15.80 10.64 7.35
CA SER A 211 14.60 10.31 8.13
C SER A 211 14.53 8.82 8.49
N THR A 212 14.12 8.53 9.73
CA THR A 212 13.87 7.16 10.20
C THR A 212 12.61 6.54 9.62
N GLU A 213 11.68 7.38 9.15
CA GLU A 213 10.41 6.94 8.56
C GLU A 213 10.49 6.92 7.03
N PRO A 214 10.36 5.74 6.38
CA PRO A 214 10.44 5.60 4.93
C PRO A 214 9.39 6.40 4.14
N PHE A 215 8.32 6.82 4.83
CA PHE A 215 7.28 7.68 4.28
C PHE A 215 7.82 9.00 3.73
N TYR A 216 8.86 9.58 4.33
CA TYR A 216 9.42 10.86 3.88
C TYR A 216 10.42 10.71 2.72
N TRP A 217 10.90 9.49 2.45
CA TRP A 217 11.95 9.28 1.46
C TRP A 217 11.45 9.52 0.04
N SER A 218 11.98 10.58 -0.58
CA SER A 218 11.58 11.08 -1.90
C SER A 218 10.08 11.39 -2.02
N ASN A 219 9.38 11.56 -0.90
CA ASN A 219 7.97 11.87 -0.91
C ASN A 219 7.77 13.37 -1.11
N GLN A 220 7.43 13.75 -2.35
CA GLN A 220 7.16 15.12 -2.75
C GLN A 220 8.31 16.09 -2.45
N THR A 221 9.54 15.58 -2.50
CA THR A 221 10.76 16.36 -2.26
C THR A 221 11.14 17.20 -3.46
N ILE A 222 12.00 18.19 -3.25
CA ILE A 222 12.64 18.92 -4.35
C ILE A 222 13.47 17.96 -5.20
N THR A 223 13.33 18.06 -6.54
CA THR A 223 14.12 17.30 -7.51
C THR A 223 14.66 18.21 -8.60
N ALA A 224 15.68 17.76 -9.33
CA ALA A 224 16.27 18.48 -10.45
C ALA A 224 15.22 18.80 -11.53
N GLN A 225 14.27 17.89 -11.76
CA GLN A 225 13.16 18.13 -12.68
C GLN A 225 12.27 19.28 -12.20
N ARG A 226 11.80 19.23 -10.96
CA ARG A 226 10.93 20.29 -10.38
C ARG A 226 11.63 21.65 -10.40
N LEU A 227 12.93 21.68 -10.11
CA LEU A 227 13.73 22.90 -10.17
C LEU A 227 13.83 23.45 -11.60
N ARG A 228 14.03 22.59 -12.62
CA ARG A 228 14.07 23.02 -14.03
C ARG A 228 12.73 23.58 -14.49
N GLU A 229 11.63 22.91 -14.14
CA GLU A 229 10.28 23.38 -14.45
C GLU A 229 10.00 24.74 -13.79
N PHE A 230 10.36 24.89 -12.52
CA PHE A 230 10.23 26.15 -11.79
C PHE A 230 11.11 27.27 -12.35
N ALA A 231 12.35 26.96 -12.72
CA ALA A 231 13.28 27.90 -13.33
C ALA A 231 12.85 28.35 -14.73
N ALA A 232 12.15 27.49 -15.48
CA ALA A 232 11.60 27.79 -16.80
C ALA A 232 10.24 28.51 -16.73
N PHE A 233 9.60 28.55 -15.55
CA PHE A 233 8.28 29.15 -15.38
C PHE A 233 8.27 30.63 -15.78
N THR A 234 7.37 30.99 -16.70
CA THR A 234 7.15 32.38 -17.09
C THR A 234 5.66 32.71 -16.86
N PRO A 235 5.31 33.81 -16.17
CA PRO A 235 3.91 34.17 -15.98
C PRO A 235 3.20 34.30 -17.34
N GLY A 236 2.14 33.51 -17.52
CA GLY A 236 1.39 33.38 -18.78
C GLY A 236 1.60 32.07 -19.56
N SER A 237 2.55 31.21 -19.16
CA SER A 237 2.84 29.94 -19.87
C SER A 237 2.09 28.70 -19.35
N LEU A 238 1.04 28.83 -18.53
CA LEU A 238 0.32 27.68 -17.99
C LEU A 238 -0.84 27.23 -18.91
N GLN A 239 -0.61 26.16 -19.68
CA GLN A 239 -1.64 25.13 -19.79
C GLN A 239 -1.68 24.37 -18.47
N ARG A 240 -2.88 24.29 -17.89
CA ARG A 240 -3.17 23.71 -16.58
C ARG A 240 -2.73 22.25 -16.50
N GLY A 241 -1.95 21.93 -15.47
CA GLY A 241 -1.74 20.58 -14.95
C GLY A 241 -1.59 20.70 -13.44
N VAL A 242 -2.72 20.57 -12.74
CA VAL A 242 -2.79 20.34 -11.29
C VAL A 242 -2.56 18.86 -11.05
#